data_AF-A0A7J3QY78-F1
#
_entry.id   AF-A0A7J3QY78-F1
#
_cell.length_a   1.000
_cell.length_b   1.000
_cell.length_c   1.000
_cell.angle_alpha   90.00
_cell.angle_beta   90.00
_cell.angle_gamma   90.00
#
_symmetry.space_group_name_H-M   'P 1'
#
loop_
_entity.id
_entity.type
_entity.pdbx_description
1 polymer ?
#
loop_
_entity_poly.entity_id
_entity_poly.type
_entity_poly.pdbx_seq_one_letter_code
_entity_poly.pdbx_strand_id
1 'polypeptide(L)'
;MHNRDSSRKPFFKFVVLVRNTTWRCGKLERAIVVRLHQRWTHVGSRSTSVKDITQSVNAKDSEVINALKRLEKRSIVRLLP
;
A
#
# COMPACT_ATOMS: atom_id res chain seq x y z
N MET A 1 -24.09 11.04 8.22
CA MET A 1 -23.16 11.50 9.28
C MET A 1 -21.78 10.96 8.97
N HIS A 2 -20.83 11.84 8.63
CA HIS A 2 -19.45 11.49 8.30
C HIS A 2 -18.72 11.08 9.58
N ASN A 3 -18.40 9.79 9.72
CA ASN A 3 -17.78 9.26 10.93
C ASN A 3 -16.34 9.77 11.03
N ARG A 4 -16.07 10.53 12.08
CA ARG A 4 -14.74 10.96 12.52
C ARG A 4 -13.99 9.74 13.02
N ASP A 5 -13.12 9.13 12.20
CA ASP A 5 -12.13 8.16 12.70
C ASP A 5 -10.83 8.89 12.98
N SER A 6 -10.57 9.01 14.28
CA SER A 6 -9.41 9.61 14.91
C SER A 6 -8.09 9.17 14.28
N SER A 7 -7.23 10.17 14.09
CA SER A 7 -5.83 10.18 13.68
C SER A 7 -4.89 9.14 14.32
N ARG A 8 -5.20 7.84 14.23
CA ARG A 8 -4.24 6.76 14.44
C ARG A 8 -3.34 6.74 13.20
N LYS A 9 -2.27 7.55 13.24
CA LYS A 9 -1.17 7.45 12.28
C LYS A 9 -0.78 5.98 12.20
N PRO A 10 -0.97 5.32 11.06
CA PRO A 10 -0.56 3.94 10.95
C PRO A 10 0.97 3.91 11.02
N PHE A 11 1.51 3.33 12.09
CA PHE A 11 2.94 3.06 12.26
C PHE A 11 3.42 1.91 11.34
N PHE A 12 2.77 1.68 10.20
CA PHE A 12 3.18 0.63 9.27
C PHE A 12 4.41 1.13 8.53
N LYS A 13 5.57 0.59 8.88
CA LYS A 13 6.84 0.96 8.25
C LYS A 13 7.07 0.21 6.96
N PHE A 14 6.57 -1.02 6.85
CA PHE A 14 6.80 -1.87 5.69
C PHE A 14 5.50 -2.46 5.15
N VAL A 15 5.46 -2.59 3.83
CA VAL A 15 4.40 -3.21 3.05
C VAL A 15 5.04 -4.40 2.34
N VAL A 16 4.50 -5.59 2.59
CA VAL A 16 4.91 -6.82 1.93
C VAL A 16 3.84 -7.21 0.92
N LEU A 17 4.22 -7.39 -0.34
CA LEU A 17 3.29 -7.91 -1.34
C LEU A 17 3.10 -9.41 -1.11
N VAL A 18 1.88 -9.82 -0.77
CA VAL A 18 1.50 -11.22 -0.55
C VAL A 18 0.93 -11.83 -1.82
N ARG A 19 0.06 -11.09 -2.53
CA ARG A 19 -0.57 -11.52 -3.78
C ARG A 19 -0.54 -10.41 -4.82
N ASN A 20 -0.37 -10.78 -6.09
CA ASN A 20 -0.46 -9.89 -7.26
C ASN A 20 -1.91 -9.76 -7.79
N THR A 21 -2.92 -9.88 -6.93
CA THR A 21 -4.32 -9.87 -7.39
C THR A 21 -4.89 -8.47 -7.34
N THR A 22 -4.88 -7.77 -8.49
CA THR A 22 -5.45 -6.41 -8.63
C THR A 22 -6.87 -6.38 -9.20
N TRP A 23 -7.53 -7.54 -9.33
CA TRP A 23 -8.80 -7.74 -10.06
C TRP A 23 -10.01 -6.91 -9.58
N ARG A 24 -9.98 -6.34 -8.38
CA ARG A 24 -11.00 -5.38 -7.90
C ARG A 24 -10.39 -4.09 -7.35
N CYS A 25 -9.13 -3.84 -7.64
CA CYS A 25 -8.40 -2.68 -7.16
C CYS A 25 -8.49 -1.57 -8.22
N GLY A 26 -8.80 -0.36 -7.79
CA GLY A 26 -8.86 0.84 -8.62
C GLY A 26 -7.48 1.24 -9.15
N LYS A 27 -7.45 2.31 -9.94
CA LYS A 27 -6.24 2.78 -10.66
C LYS A 27 -5.06 3.03 -9.71
N LEU A 28 -5.30 3.61 -8.53
CA LEU A 28 -4.27 3.90 -7.53
C LEU A 28 -3.70 2.62 -6.90
N GLU A 29 -4.56 1.70 -6.45
CA GLU A 29 -4.15 0.44 -5.84
C GLU A 29 -3.35 -0.42 -6.84
N ARG A 30 -3.77 -0.42 -8.11
CA ARG A 30 -3.04 -1.10 -9.18
C ARG A 30 -1.67 -0.48 -9.44
N ALA A 31 -1.56 0.85 -9.44
CA ALA A 31 -0.28 1.53 -9.57
C ALA A 31 0.67 1.20 -8.41
N ILE A 32 0.16 1.19 -7.17
CA ILE A 32 0.93 0.80 -5.97
C ILE A 32 1.43 -0.64 -6.11
N VAL A 33 0.55 -1.60 -6.46
CA VAL A 33 0.92 -3.01 -6.60
C VAL A 33 1.93 -3.22 -7.73
N VAL A 34 1.74 -2.58 -8.89
CA VAL A 34 2.68 -2.67 -10.01
C VAL A 34 4.04 -2.11 -9.61
N ARG A 35 4.08 -0.99 -8.88
CA ARG A 35 5.34 -0.40 -8.42
C ARG A 35 6.04 -1.28 -7.39
N LEU A 36 5.28 -1.85 -6.45
CA LEU A 36 5.76 -2.84 -5.48
C LEU A 36 6.33 -4.08 -6.20
N HIS A 37 5.62 -4.57 -7.21
CA HIS A 37 6.06 -5.72 -7.99
C HIS A 37 7.33 -5.42 -8.79
N GLN A 38 7.39 -4.29 -9.50
CA GLN A 38 8.58 -3.85 -10.24
C GLN A 38 9.80 -3.69 -9.33
N ARG A 39 9.60 -3.08 -8.16
CA ARG A 39 10.67 -2.89 -7.18
C ARG A 39 11.10 -4.22 -6.57
N TRP A 40 10.17 -5.13 -6.31
CA TRP A 40 10.50 -6.47 -5.87
C TRP A 40 11.29 -7.25 -6.94
N THR A 41 10.91 -7.16 -8.22
CA THR A 41 11.67 -7.81 -9.31
C THR A 41 13.06 -7.20 -9.53
N HIS A 42 13.25 -5.90 -9.26
CA HIS A 42 14.56 -5.24 -9.41
C HIS A 42 15.47 -5.36 -8.18
N VAL A 43 14.92 -5.22 -6.97
CA VAL A 43 15.69 -5.14 -5.71
C VAL A 43 15.74 -6.50 -4.99
N GLY A 44 14.88 -7.47 -5.38
CA GLY A 44 14.76 -8.77 -4.71
C GLY A 44 14.01 -8.75 -3.38
N SER A 45 13.75 -7.56 -2.83
CA SER A 45 13.04 -7.37 -1.56
C SER A 45 11.52 -7.36 -1.72
N ARG A 46 10.82 -8.29 -1.07
CA ARG A 46 9.34 -8.34 -0.99
C ARG A 46 8.73 -7.24 -0.12
N SER A 47 9.55 -6.56 0.69
CA SER A 47 9.16 -5.50 1.62
C SER A 47 9.54 -4.13 1.07
N THR A 48 8.60 -3.19 1.04
CA THR A 48 8.85 -1.79 0.68
C THR A 48 8.25 -0.88 1.74
N SER A 49 8.89 0.25 2.06
CA SER A 49 8.33 1.17 3.05
C SER A 49 7.10 1.92 2.53
N VAL A 50 6.13 2.21 3.41
CA VAL A 50 4.96 3.04 3.04
C VAL A 50 5.41 4.40 2.52
N LYS A 51 6.42 5.01 3.16
CA LYS A 51 6.98 6.32 2.72
C LYS A 51 7.52 6.27 1.31
N ASP A 52 8.23 5.19 0.99
CA ASP A 52 8.79 4.93 -0.32
C ASP A 52 7.71 4.81 -1.40
N ILE A 53 6.60 4.15 -1.07
CA ILE A 53 5.43 4.05 -1.95
C ILE A 53 4.83 5.44 -2.14
N THR A 54 4.53 6.16 -1.06
CA THR A 54 3.93 7.50 -1.13
C THR A 54 4.79 8.44 -1.99
N GLN A 55 6.11 8.44 -1.76
CA GLN A 55 7.06 9.23 -2.54
C GLN A 55 7.09 8.80 -4.01
N SER A 56 6.99 7.51 -4.30
CA SER A 56 7.00 7.01 -5.68
C SER A 56 5.69 7.23 -6.44
N VAL A 57 4.53 7.21 -5.78
CA VAL A 57 3.23 7.47 -6.44
C VAL A 57 2.83 8.95 -6.41
N ASN A 58 3.65 9.81 -5.79
CA ASN A 58 3.41 11.25 -5.62
C ASN A 58 1.95 11.55 -5.21
N ALA A 59 1.40 10.68 -4.35
CA ALA A 59 0.01 10.72 -3.92
C ALA A 59 -0.03 11.14 -2.45
N LYS A 60 -1.19 11.65 -2.00
CA LYS A 60 -1.37 12.03 -0.59
C LYS A 60 -1.24 10.81 0.31
N ASP A 61 -0.57 10.96 1.45
CA ASP A 61 -0.44 9.89 2.46
C ASP A 61 -1.80 9.28 2.81
N SER A 62 -2.86 10.09 2.92
CA SER A 62 -4.21 9.62 3.23
C SER A 62 -4.76 8.64 2.18
N GLU A 63 -4.53 8.93 0.89
CA GLU A 63 -4.99 8.09 -0.22
C GLU A 63 -4.19 6.79 -0.28
N VAL A 64 -2.87 6.88 -0.08
CA VAL A 64 -1.98 5.70 -0.04
C VAL A 64 -2.33 4.82 1.15
N ILE A 65 -2.52 5.39 2.34
CA ILE A 65 -2.93 4.66 3.54
C ILE A 65 -4.31 4.01 3.34
N ASN A 66 -5.27 4.71 2.74
CA ASN A 66 -6.58 4.13 2.43
C ASN A 66 -6.47 2.98 1.44
N ALA A 67 -5.66 3.12 0.38
CA ALA A 67 -5.39 2.06 -0.57
C ALA A 67 -4.70 0.86 0.09
N LEU A 68 -3.68 1.10 0.93
CA LEU A 68 -2.98 0.06 1.68
C LEU A 68 -3.91 -0.67 2.65
N LYS A 69 -4.77 0.04 3.39
CA LYS A 69 -5.80 -0.58 4.25
C LYS A 69 -6.77 -1.45 3.45
N ARG A 70 -7.18 -1.03 2.25
CA ARG A 70 -8.04 -1.84 1.36
C ARG A 70 -7.31 -3.09 0.84
N LEU A 71 -6.04 -2.95 0.48
CA LEU A 71 -5.18 -4.05 0.04
C LEU A 71 -4.92 -5.05 1.18
N GLU A 72 -4.68 -4.57 2.39
CA GLU A 72 -4.51 -5.38 3.61
C GLU A 72 -5.79 -6.15 3.94
N LYS A 73 -6.94 -5.48 3.91
CA LYS A 73 -8.26 -6.13 4.14
C LYS A 73 -8.53 -7.26 3.14
N ARG A 74 -7.94 -7.21 1.95
CA ARG A 74 -8.03 -8.25 0.91
C ARG A 74 -6.90 -9.28 0.95
N SER A 75 -5.99 -9.20 1.94
CA SER A 75 -4.80 -10.05 2.04
C SER A 75 -3.90 -9.98 0.80
N ILE A 76 -3.90 -8.84 0.10
CA ILE A 76 -3.04 -8.59 -1.08
C ILE A 76 -1.67 -8.11 -0.61
N VAL A 77 -1.66 -7.25 0.41
CA VAL A 77 -0.45 -6.76 1.07
C VAL A 77 -0.51 -7.05 2.56
N ARG A 78 0.65 -7.17 3.18
CA ARG A 78 0.80 -7.28 4.64
C ARG A 78 1.48 -6.01 5.13
N LEU A 79 0.87 -5.33 6.08
CA LEU A 79 1.45 -4.16 6.73
C LEU A 79 2.21 -4.63 7.97
N LEU A 80 3.47 -4.22 8.09
CA LEU A 80 4.33 -4.53 9.22
C LEU A 80 4.69 -3.23 9.97
N PRO A 81 4.76 -3.27 11.31
CA PRO A 81 5.20 -2.15 12.14
C PRO A 81 6.68 -1.77 11.94
#